data_AF-A0A925N9E5-F1
#
_entry.id   AF-A0A925N9E5-F1
#
_cell.length_a   1.000
_cell.length_b   1.000
_cell.length_c   1.000
_cell.angle_alpha   90.00
_cell.angle_beta   90.00
_cell.angle_gamma   90.00
#
_symmetry.space_group_name_H-M   'P 1'
#
loop_
_entity.id
_entity.type
_entity.pdbx_description
1 polymer ?
#
loop_
_entity_poly.entity_id
_entity_poly.type
_entity_poly.pdbx_seq_one_letter_code
_entity_poly.pdbx_strand_id
1 'polypeptide(L)'
;MPRTDSTAAGRLAGCYVISLRPVAAHAALRRAAAVHGARLLALSPWKLVGRDDAITRAMLEEALSATRLIATSPAAVRAANALSPLRAHTDTTWLAVGAGTTLALRRTGIEQAANPARMDSEGLLALPALQHVSGMTIGVLTAPGGRDRIVPARWARCAHVIRADVYARVPV
;
A
#
# COMPACT_ATOMS: atom_id res chain seq x y z
N MET A 1 30.83 34.86 -30.66
CA MET A 1 31.17 33.87 -29.61
C MET A 1 29.89 33.19 -29.16
N PRO A 2 29.73 31.87 -29.28
CA PRO A 2 28.55 31.19 -28.75
C PRO A 2 28.77 30.94 -27.25
N ARG A 3 27.89 31.46 -26.40
CA ARG A 3 27.83 31.06 -24.99
C ARG A 3 26.94 29.82 -24.91
N THR A 4 27.63 28.69 -24.74
CA THR A 4 27.19 27.39 -24.21
C THR A 4 25.76 27.33 -23.69
N ASP A 5 24.95 26.51 -24.35
CA ASP A 5 23.73 25.93 -23.81
C ASP A 5 24.00 25.35 -22.43
N SER A 6 23.43 25.97 -21.39
CA SER A 6 23.24 25.32 -20.10
C SER A 6 22.19 24.23 -20.32
N THR A 7 22.64 23.04 -20.73
CA THR A 7 21.83 21.82 -20.59
C THR A 7 21.47 21.74 -19.12
N ALA A 8 20.21 22.02 -18.83
CA ALA A 8 19.66 22.18 -17.49
C ALA A 8 20.20 21.09 -16.56
N ALA A 9 21.16 21.45 -15.70
CA ALA A 9 21.55 20.61 -14.60
C ALA A 9 20.26 20.27 -13.84
N GLY A 10 19.96 18.98 -13.69
CA GLY A 10 18.72 18.53 -13.06
C GLY A 10 18.48 19.32 -11.78
N ARG A 11 17.23 19.70 -11.50
CA ARG A 11 16.87 20.62 -10.40
C ARG A 11 17.46 20.25 -9.02
N LEU A 12 17.90 19.01 -8.85
CA LEU A 12 18.51 18.48 -7.62
C LEU A 12 19.95 17.95 -7.83
N ALA A 13 20.66 18.44 -8.85
CA ALA A 13 22.05 18.08 -9.11
C ALA A 13 22.95 18.41 -7.90
N GLY A 14 23.81 17.45 -7.51
CA GLY A 14 24.65 17.58 -6.32
C GLY A 14 23.94 17.28 -4.99
N CYS A 15 22.61 17.11 -4.99
CA CYS A 15 21.86 16.73 -3.79
C CYS A 15 21.75 15.21 -3.60
N TYR A 16 21.51 14.82 -2.34
CA TYR A 16 21.13 13.46 -1.97
C TYR A 16 19.70 13.41 -1.46
N VAL A 17 18.94 12.43 -1.94
CA VAL A 17 17.66 12.01 -1.37
C VAL A 17 17.93 10.89 -0.38
N ILE A 18 17.68 11.14 0.91
CA ILE A 18 17.78 10.12 1.96
C ILE A 18 16.47 9.35 2.02
N SER A 19 16.56 8.02 1.86
CA SER A 19 15.40 7.15 1.86
C SER A 19 15.41 6.22 3.06
N LEU A 20 14.41 6.38 3.94
CA LEU A 20 14.16 5.54 5.11
C LEU A 20 13.19 4.37 4.85
N ARG A 21 13.00 4.04 3.57
CA ARG A 21 12.14 2.93 3.16
C ARG A 21 12.71 1.58 3.65
N PRO A 22 11.85 0.57 3.82
CA PRO A 22 12.32 -0.76 4.21
C PRO A 22 13.34 -1.33 3.22
N VAL A 23 14.12 -2.30 3.69
CA VAL A 23 15.08 -3.05 2.85
C VAL A 23 14.41 -3.46 1.53
N ALA A 24 15.13 -3.29 0.42
CA ALA A 24 14.69 -3.55 -0.96
C ALA A 24 13.55 -2.67 -1.51
N ALA A 25 13.05 -1.65 -0.77
CA ALA A 25 11.94 -0.80 -1.22
C ALA A 25 12.38 0.57 -1.82
N HIS A 26 13.62 0.70 -2.28
CA HIS A 26 14.19 1.99 -2.73
C HIS A 26 14.11 2.24 -4.24
N ALA A 27 13.87 1.20 -5.04
CA ALA A 27 14.09 1.26 -6.49
C ALA A 27 13.28 2.36 -7.20
N ALA A 28 12.01 2.54 -6.84
CA ALA A 28 11.17 3.58 -7.43
C ALA A 28 11.66 4.99 -7.10
N LEU A 29 12.02 5.24 -5.83
CA LEU A 29 12.55 6.53 -5.40
C LEU A 29 13.93 6.81 -6.00
N ARG A 30 14.75 5.77 -6.18
CA ARG A 30 16.05 5.88 -6.86
C ARG A 30 15.88 6.35 -8.30
N ARG A 31 14.94 5.77 -9.04
CA ARG A 31 14.62 6.20 -10.41
C ARG A 31 14.11 7.64 -10.44
N ALA A 32 13.20 8.00 -9.54
CA ALA A 32 12.67 9.36 -9.46
C ALA A 32 13.76 10.40 -9.11
N ALA A 33 14.64 10.09 -8.15
CA ALA A 33 15.75 10.96 -7.80
C ALA A 33 16.71 11.17 -8.99
N ALA A 34 17.05 10.09 -9.71
CA ALA A 34 17.93 10.15 -10.87
C ALA A 34 17.35 11.02 -12.01
N VAL A 35 16.03 10.97 -12.26
CA VAL A 35 15.34 11.83 -13.24
C VAL A 35 15.55 13.32 -12.93
N HIS A 36 15.73 13.69 -11.66
CA HIS A 36 15.97 15.07 -11.24
C HIS A 36 17.45 15.41 -11.00
N GLY A 37 18.38 14.50 -11.34
CA GLY A 37 19.83 14.68 -11.15
C GLY A 37 20.34 14.42 -9.73
N ALA A 38 19.48 13.96 -8.81
CA ALA A 38 19.87 13.63 -7.45
C ALA A 38 20.39 12.20 -7.32
N ARG A 39 21.26 11.98 -6.33
CA ARG A 39 21.66 10.64 -5.87
C ARG A 39 20.75 10.18 -4.72
N LEU A 40 20.60 8.87 -4.55
CA LEU A 40 19.82 8.32 -3.43
C LEU A 40 20.74 7.63 -2.42
N LEU A 41 20.62 8.03 -1.15
CA LEU A 41 21.19 7.30 -0.01
C LEU A 41 20.10 6.44 0.62
N ALA A 42 20.26 5.11 0.59
CA ALA A 42 19.33 4.17 1.20
C ALA A 42 19.77 3.85 2.63
N LEU A 43 18.95 4.22 3.61
CA LEU A 43 19.17 3.90 5.02
C LEU A 43 17.92 3.19 5.52
N SER A 44 17.93 1.87 5.56
CA SER A 44 16.75 1.09 5.95
C SER A 44 16.78 0.75 7.44
N PRO A 45 15.97 1.41 8.29
CA PRO A 45 15.85 1.02 9.70
C PRO A 45 15.06 -0.27 9.92
N TRP A 46 14.32 -0.74 8.90
CA TRP A 46 13.48 -1.94 9.01
C TRP A 46 13.52 -2.81 7.76
N LYS A 47 13.32 -4.10 7.93
CA LYS A 47 12.94 -5.06 6.89
C LYS A 47 11.49 -5.49 7.05
N LEU A 48 10.88 -5.95 5.96
CA LEU A 48 9.53 -6.51 5.97
C LEU A 48 9.62 -8.02 5.97
N VAL A 49 8.93 -8.67 6.91
CA VAL A 49 8.88 -10.13 7.04
C VAL A 49 7.43 -10.57 6.91
N GLY A 50 7.15 -11.50 5.99
CA GLY A 50 5.82 -12.09 5.86
C GLY A 50 5.44 -12.84 7.13
N ARG A 51 4.16 -12.79 7.51
CA ARG A 51 3.62 -13.58 8.61
C ARG A 51 2.81 -14.73 8.02
N ASP A 52 3.01 -15.94 8.53
CA ASP A 52 2.38 -17.15 7.98
C ASP A 52 1.84 -18.09 9.07
N ASP A 53 1.79 -17.61 10.31
CA ASP A 53 1.23 -18.32 11.45
C ASP A 53 -0.28 -18.58 11.29
N ALA A 54 -0.79 -19.56 12.05
CA ALA A 54 -2.18 -20.01 11.94
C ALA A 54 -3.20 -18.88 12.14
N ILE A 55 -2.92 -17.94 13.07
CA ILE A 55 -3.80 -16.80 13.34
C ILE A 55 -3.81 -15.88 12.11
N THR A 56 -2.64 -15.56 11.56
CA THR A 56 -2.53 -14.73 10.35
C THR A 56 -3.29 -15.34 9.17
N ARG A 57 -3.20 -16.67 8.97
CA ARG A 57 -3.91 -17.37 7.90
C ARG A 57 -5.43 -17.34 8.09
N ALA A 58 -5.91 -17.63 9.30
CA ALA A 58 -7.33 -17.58 9.61
C ALA A 58 -7.91 -16.17 9.41
N MET A 59 -7.21 -15.13 9.89
CA MET A 59 -7.64 -13.74 9.71
C MET A 59 -7.59 -13.30 8.25
N LEU A 60 -6.63 -13.80 7.46
CA LEU A 60 -6.59 -13.54 6.02
C LEU A 60 -7.77 -14.19 5.31
N GLU A 61 -8.07 -15.45 5.59
CA GLU A 61 -9.22 -16.15 5.02
C GLU A 61 -10.53 -15.44 5.35
N GLU A 62 -10.72 -15.08 6.62
CA GLU A 62 -11.89 -14.36 7.09
C GLU A 62 -12.00 -12.98 6.42
N ALA A 63 -10.89 -12.23 6.31
CA ALA A 63 -10.87 -10.94 5.63
C ALA A 63 -11.22 -11.08 4.15
N LEU A 64 -10.70 -12.10 3.45
CA LEU A 64 -10.95 -12.35 2.03
C LEU A 64 -12.40 -12.77 1.74
N SER A 65 -13.17 -13.21 2.74
CA SER A 65 -14.60 -13.49 2.60
C SER A 65 -15.47 -12.22 2.47
N ALA A 66 -14.90 -11.03 2.72
CA ALA A 66 -15.61 -9.77 2.65
C ALA A 66 -15.92 -9.32 1.20
N THR A 67 -17.02 -8.59 1.02
CA THR A 67 -17.38 -7.95 -0.25
C THR A 67 -16.63 -6.64 -0.50
N ARG A 68 -15.97 -6.09 0.53
CA ARG A 68 -15.10 -4.90 0.45
C ARG A 68 -13.72 -5.25 1.00
N LEU A 69 -12.71 -5.17 0.14
CA LEU A 69 -11.33 -5.51 0.48
C LEU A 69 -10.44 -4.29 0.34
N ILE A 70 -9.74 -3.92 1.41
CA ILE A 70 -8.82 -2.79 1.44
C ILE A 70 -7.39 -3.30 1.59
N ALA A 71 -6.55 -2.99 0.61
CA ALA A 71 -5.11 -3.18 0.71
C ALA A 71 -4.42 -1.87 1.09
N THR A 72 -3.65 -1.90 2.18
CA THR A 72 -3.04 -0.70 2.75
C THR A 72 -1.63 -0.42 2.24
N SER A 73 -1.01 -1.39 1.55
CA SER A 73 0.31 -1.20 0.95
C SER A 73 0.61 -2.23 -0.13
N PRO A 74 1.59 -1.98 -1.02
CA PRO A 74 2.07 -2.99 -1.96
C PRO A 74 2.62 -4.24 -1.26
N ALA A 75 3.15 -4.09 -0.04
CA ALA A 75 3.69 -5.20 0.73
C ALA A 75 2.57 -6.10 1.28
N ALA A 76 1.46 -5.50 1.74
CA ALA A 76 0.29 -6.25 2.17
C ALA A 76 -0.27 -7.13 1.05
N VAL A 77 -0.39 -6.57 -0.17
CA VAL A 77 -0.85 -7.33 -1.35
C VAL A 77 0.06 -8.52 -1.62
N ARG A 78 1.38 -8.30 -1.67
CA ARG A 78 2.34 -9.38 -1.95
C ARG A 78 2.33 -10.46 -0.87
N ALA A 79 2.28 -10.06 0.40
CA ALA A 79 2.27 -11.00 1.51
C ALA A 79 0.98 -11.81 1.55
N ALA A 80 -0.19 -11.16 1.39
CA ALA A 80 -1.47 -11.85 1.30
C ALA A 80 -1.50 -12.83 0.12
N ASN A 81 -1.09 -12.40 -1.07
CA ASN A 81 -1.07 -13.24 -2.27
C ASN A 81 -0.13 -14.45 -2.15
N ALA A 82 0.95 -14.32 -1.36
CA ALA A 82 1.87 -15.43 -1.10
C ALA A 82 1.27 -16.49 -0.16
N LEU A 83 0.36 -16.09 0.73
CA LEU A 83 -0.34 -17.00 1.65
C LEU A 83 -1.57 -17.64 0.99
N SER A 84 -2.34 -16.85 0.27
CA SER A 84 -3.54 -17.26 -0.46
C SER A 84 -3.65 -16.42 -1.74
N PRO A 85 -3.58 -17.02 -2.95
CA PRO A 85 -3.68 -16.28 -4.20
C PRO A 85 -4.93 -15.42 -4.24
N LEU A 86 -4.75 -14.11 -4.48
CA LEU A 86 -5.87 -13.17 -4.52
C LEU A 86 -6.69 -13.41 -5.79
N ARG A 87 -8.01 -13.46 -5.64
CA ARG A 87 -8.95 -13.69 -6.75
C ARG A 87 -9.96 -12.55 -6.83
N ALA A 88 -10.27 -12.17 -8.06
CA ALA A 88 -11.38 -11.26 -8.31
C ALA A 88 -12.68 -12.06 -8.33
N HIS A 89 -13.67 -11.59 -7.57
CA HIS A 89 -15.04 -12.07 -7.62
C HIS A 89 -15.94 -10.90 -8.05
N THR A 90 -17.04 -11.20 -8.72
CA THR A 90 -17.98 -10.18 -9.24
C THR A 90 -18.56 -9.30 -8.13
N ASP A 91 -18.73 -9.86 -6.94
CA ASP A 91 -19.35 -9.17 -5.80
C ASP A 91 -18.33 -8.49 -4.87
N THR A 92 -17.03 -8.62 -5.19
CA THR A 92 -15.94 -8.09 -4.38
C THR A 92 -15.39 -6.79 -4.98
N THR A 93 -15.42 -5.72 -4.18
CA THR A 93 -14.76 -4.46 -4.54
C THR A 93 -13.41 -4.37 -3.87
N TRP A 94 -12.36 -4.24 -4.68
CA TRP A 94 -10.99 -4.04 -4.21
C TRP A 94 -10.63 -2.55 -4.15
N LEU A 95 -10.05 -2.16 -3.02
CA LEU A 95 -9.72 -0.78 -2.68
C LEU A 95 -8.25 -0.70 -2.28
N ALA A 96 -7.55 0.30 -2.78
CA ALA A 96 -6.16 0.54 -2.53
C ALA A 96 -5.97 1.97 -1.98
N VAL A 97 -5.17 2.12 -0.93
CA VAL A 97 -4.89 3.45 -0.35
C VAL A 97 -4.10 4.38 -1.29
N GLY A 98 -3.48 3.84 -2.33
CA GLY A 98 -2.69 4.64 -3.28
C GLY A 98 -2.24 3.84 -4.49
N ALA A 99 -1.72 4.56 -5.50
CA ALA A 99 -1.43 3.99 -6.83
C ALA A 99 -0.43 2.84 -6.81
N GLY A 100 0.56 2.87 -5.92
CA GLY A 100 1.52 1.77 -5.77
C GLY A 100 0.84 0.47 -5.32
N THR A 101 -0.19 0.57 -4.49
CA THR A 101 -0.97 -0.58 -4.02
C THR A 101 -1.91 -1.07 -5.11
N THR A 102 -2.55 -0.16 -5.85
CA THR A 102 -3.34 -0.51 -7.04
C THR A 102 -2.53 -1.31 -8.05
N LEU A 103 -1.30 -0.85 -8.36
CA LEU A 103 -0.41 -1.57 -9.26
C LEU A 103 -0.02 -2.96 -8.72
N ALA A 104 0.15 -3.10 -7.41
CA ALA A 104 0.43 -4.39 -6.80
C ALA A 104 -0.77 -5.35 -6.94
N LEU A 105 -1.99 -4.87 -6.76
CA LEU A 105 -3.23 -5.66 -6.95
C LEU A 105 -3.41 -6.09 -8.41
N ARG A 106 -3.17 -5.20 -9.38
CA ARG A 106 -3.24 -5.56 -10.81
C ARG A 106 -2.28 -6.69 -11.17
N ARG A 107 -1.07 -6.69 -10.60
CA ARG A 107 -0.10 -7.76 -10.80
C ARG A 107 -0.53 -9.12 -10.25
N THR A 108 -1.51 -9.16 -9.35
CA THR A 108 -2.10 -10.41 -8.85
C THR A 108 -3.38 -10.79 -9.60
N GLY A 109 -3.71 -10.10 -10.72
CA GLY A 109 -4.92 -10.35 -11.51
C GLY A 109 -6.16 -9.55 -11.06
N ILE A 110 -6.03 -8.65 -10.08
CA ILE A 110 -7.12 -7.76 -9.66
C ILE A 110 -7.06 -6.47 -10.49
N GLU A 111 -7.67 -6.50 -11.68
CA GLU A 111 -7.62 -5.37 -12.62
C GLU A 111 -8.38 -4.14 -12.10
N GLN A 112 -9.55 -4.37 -11.49
CA GLN A 112 -10.49 -3.34 -11.05
C GLN A 112 -10.30 -2.96 -9.57
N ALA A 113 -9.12 -2.47 -9.23
CA ALA A 113 -8.86 -1.87 -7.91
C ALA A 113 -9.03 -0.35 -7.96
N ALA A 114 -9.90 0.21 -7.10
CA ALA A 114 -10.08 1.65 -6.97
C ALA A 114 -9.10 2.24 -5.94
N ASN A 115 -8.59 3.44 -6.21
CA ASN A 115 -7.79 4.22 -5.26
C ASN A 115 -8.26 5.68 -5.24
N PRO A 116 -8.12 6.38 -4.11
CA PRO A 116 -8.56 7.76 -4.01
C PRO A 116 -7.62 8.71 -4.77
N ALA A 117 -8.18 9.81 -5.27
CA ALA A 117 -7.39 10.88 -5.88
C ALA A 117 -6.42 11.51 -4.86
N ARG A 118 -6.90 11.69 -3.62
CA ARG A 118 -6.09 12.07 -2.47
C ARG A 118 -5.63 10.81 -1.74
N MET A 119 -4.33 10.49 -1.80
CA MET A 119 -3.77 9.25 -1.27
C MET A 119 -3.50 9.33 0.25
N ASP A 120 -4.53 9.67 1.01
CA ASP A 120 -4.54 9.67 2.47
C ASP A 120 -5.80 8.95 2.99
N SER A 121 -5.91 8.82 4.31
CA SER A 121 -7.03 8.13 4.94
C SER A 121 -8.37 8.79 4.59
N GLU A 122 -8.45 10.12 4.57
CA GLU A 122 -9.68 10.85 4.21
C GLU A 122 -10.11 10.59 2.76
N GLY A 123 -9.17 10.60 1.82
CA GLY A 123 -9.46 10.28 0.43
C GLY A 123 -9.99 8.87 0.26
N LEU A 124 -9.46 7.89 0.99
CA LEU A 124 -9.99 6.52 0.98
C LEU A 124 -11.45 6.49 1.47
N LEU A 125 -11.76 7.21 2.55
CA LEU A 125 -13.11 7.29 3.11
C LEU A 125 -14.10 8.03 2.22
N ALA A 126 -13.60 8.88 1.33
CA ALA A 126 -14.40 9.57 0.33
C ALA A 126 -14.83 8.64 -0.82
N LEU A 127 -14.23 7.45 -0.98
CA LEU A 127 -14.57 6.56 -2.08
C LEU A 127 -16.05 6.13 -2.03
N PRO A 128 -16.79 6.15 -3.16
CA PRO A 128 -18.20 5.77 -3.20
C PRO A 128 -18.48 4.39 -2.59
N ALA A 129 -17.57 3.43 -2.81
CA ALA A 129 -17.65 2.08 -2.27
C ALA A 129 -17.63 1.98 -0.74
N LEU A 130 -17.29 3.09 -0.06
CA LEU A 130 -17.10 3.19 1.39
C LEU A 130 -18.04 4.19 2.08
N GLN A 131 -18.97 4.82 1.35
CA GLN A 131 -19.93 5.77 1.91
C GLN A 131 -21.06 5.06 2.70
N HIS A 132 -21.50 3.90 2.23
CA HIS A 132 -22.58 3.11 2.85
C HIS A 132 -22.08 1.74 3.28
N VAL A 133 -21.40 1.69 4.42
CA VAL A 133 -20.80 0.45 4.96
C VAL A 133 -21.53 -0.11 6.19
N SER A 134 -22.69 0.46 6.54
CA SER A 134 -23.44 0.01 7.71
C SER A 134 -23.91 -1.45 7.52
N GLY A 135 -23.66 -2.31 8.50
CA GLY A 135 -23.94 -3.74 8.45
C GLY A 135 -23.02 -4.56 7.53
N MET A 136 -22.02 -3.92 6.88
CA MET A 136 -21.12 -4.62 5.96
C MET A 136 -19.88 -5.15 6.67
N THR A 137 -19.36 -6.25 6.15
CA THR A 137 -18.03 -6.76 6.49
C THR A 137 -16.99 -6.18 5.55
N ILE A 138 -15.91 -5.64 6.10
CA ILE A 138 -14.77 -5.08 5.37
C ILE A 138 -13.51 -5.84 5.77
N GLY A 139 -12.85 -6.45 4.79
CA GLY A 139 -11.54 -7.08 4.97
C GLY A 139 -10.41 -6.07 4.74
N VAL A 140 -9.42 -6.05 5.62
CA VAL A 140 -8.27 -5.13 5.52
C VAL A 140 -6.96 -5.90 5.55
N LEU A 141 -6.21 -5.85 4.44
CA LEU A 141 -4.88 -6.45 4.30
C LEU A 141 -3.81 -5.45 4.70
N THR A 142 -3.08 -5.71 5.78
CA THR A 142 -2.20 -4.72 6.40
C THR A 142 -1.05 -5.34 7.21
N ALA A 143 -0.35 -4.52 8.00
CA ALA A 143 0.64 -4.92 8.98
C ALA A 143 0.30 -4.40 10.39
N PRO A 144 0.87 -5.01 11.45
CA PRO A 144 0.79 -4.49 12.81
C PRO A 144 1.34 -3.07 12.90
N GLY A 145 0.68 -2.21 13.67
CA GLY A 145 1.17 -0.86 13.97
C GLY A 145 1.35 0.08 12.77
N GLY A 146 0.74 -0.22 11.60
CA GLY A 146 0.70 0.73 10.48
C GLY A 146 0.07 2.06 10.89
N ARG A 147 0.58 3.19 10.35
CA ARG A 147 0.04 4.55 10.60
C ARG A 147 -1.48 4.54 10.42
N ASP A 148 -2.16 4.72 11.54
CA ASP A 148 -3.51 5.24 11.68
C ASP A 148 -4.61 4.41 11.04
N ARG A 149 -5.30 3.63 11.87
CA ARG A 149 -6.76 3.44 11.86
C ARG A 149 -7.45 3.76 10.53
N ILE A 150 -7.11 3.02 9.47
CA ILE A 150 -7.84 3.07 8.19
C ILE A 150 -9.33 2.71 8.40
N VAL A 151 -9.63 2.07 9.53
CA VAL A 151 -10.95 2.08 10.14
C VAL A 151 -11.12 3.41 10.89
N PRO A 152 -11.69 4.46 10.28
CA PRO A 152 -12.13 5.60 11.04
C PRO A 152 -13.03 5.11 12.17
N ALA A 153 -13.03 5.80 13.30
CA ALA A 153 -13.94 5.51 14.41
C ALA A 153 -15.41 5.40 13.94
N ARG A 154 -15.74 6.07 12.82
CA ARG A 154 -17.03 5.99 12.12
C ARG A 154 -17.39 4.57 11.65
N TRP A 155 -16.45 3.81 11.09
CA TRP A 155 -16.71 2.42 10.67
C TRP A 155 -16.78 1.47 11.83
N ALA A 156 -15.97 1.69 12.88
CA ALA A 156 -15.98 0.83 14.07
C ALA A 156 -17.36 0.75 14.76
N ARG A 157 -18.27 1.69 14.46
CA ARG A 157 -19.65 1.71 15.00
C ARG A 157 -20.71 1.16 14.05
N CYS A 158 -20.39 0.93 12.78
CA CYS A 158 -21.40 0.59 11.77
C CYS A 158 -20.99 -0.58 10.84
N ALA A 159 -19.70 -0.88 10.70
CA ALA A 159 -19.19 -1.95 9.85
C ALA A 159 -18.40 -2.95 10.69
N HIS A 160 -18.45 -4.22 10.30
CA HIS A 160 -17.59 -5.26 10.87
C HIS A 160 -16.26 -5.26 10.11
N VAL A 161 -15.16 -4.86 10.76
CA VAL A 161 -13.86 -4.82 10.11
C VAL A 161 -12.97 -5.95 10.56
N ILE A 162 -12.58 -6.80 9.61
CA ILE A 162 -11.66 -7.91 9.81
C ILE A 162 -10.28 -7.47 9.30
N ARG A 163 -9.27 -7.60 10.16
CA ARG A 163 -7.90 -7.18 9.84
C ARG A 163 -7.00 -8.40 9.71
N ALA A 164 -6.35 -8.51 8.55
CA ALA A 164 -5.30 -9.48 8.30
C ALA A 164 -3.93 -8.80 8.31
N ASP A 165 -3.20 -8.99 9.42
CA ASP A 165 -1.84 -8.50 9.59
C ASP A 165 -0.86 -9.49 8.93
N VAL A 166 -0.66 -9.38 7.62
CA VAL A 166 0.03 -10.38 6.77
C VAL A 166 1.56 -10.21 6.69
N TYR A 167 2.10 -9.13 7.23
CA TYR A 167 3.55 -8.93 7.35
C TYR A 167 3.89 -8.06 8.57
N ALA A 168 5.12 -8.13 9.05
CA ALA A 168 5.64 -7.29 10.12
C ALA A 168 6.83 -6.45 9.66
N ARG A 169 7.05 -5.32 10.33
CA ARG A 169 8.29 -4.54 10.25
C ARG A 169 9.21 -5.00 11.37
N VAL A 170 10.41 -5.46 11.01
CA VAL A 170 11.42 -5.90 11.98
C VAL A 170 12.63 -4.98 11.82
N PRO A 171 13.23 -4.49 12.91
CA PRO A 171 14.50 -3.78 12.85
C PRO A 171 15.56 -4.56 12.06
N VAL A 172 16.44 -3.83 11.38
CA VAL A 172 17.64 -4.40 10.75
C VAL A 172 18.75 -4.50 11.77
#